data_AF-A0A5C6LZX8-F1
#
_entry.id   AF-A0A5C6LZX8-F1
#
_cell.length_a   1.000
_cell.length_b   1.000
_cell.length_c   1.000
_cell.angle_alpha   90.00
_cell.angle_beta   90.00
_cell.angle_gamma   90.00
#
_symmetry.space_group_name_H-M   'P 1'
#
loop_
_entity.id
_entity.type
_entity.pdbx_description
1 polymer ?
#
loop_
_entity_poly.entity_id
_entity_poly.type
_entity_poly.pdbx_seq_one_letter_code
_entity_poly.pdbx_strand_id
1 'polypeptide(L)'
;MLKRDNLPLGIVLGIFTPVLAFFLYYLLVFMPKHDVSLSEFMKLVLENRQTLPKLISVCLLLNGVIFYFYTRSRKDITAKGIFLVTMLYAITILFLKILHG
;
A
#
# COMPACT_ATOMS: atom_id res chain seq x y z
N MET A 1 10.45 3.90 -23.92
CA MET A 1 11.35 4.77 -23.13
C MET A 1 10.59 5.44 -21.97
N LEU A 2 10.38 4.77 -20.83
CA LEU A 2 9.90 5.44 -19.61
C LEU A 2 11.08 6.14 -18.92
N LYS A 3 11.52 7.25 -19.51
CA LYS A 3 12.61 8.13 -19.06
C LYS A 3 12.14 9.17 -18.02
N ARG A 4 10.95 9.01 -17.44
CA ARG A 4 10.42 9.92 -16.43
C ARG A 4 10.89 9.45 -15.06
N ASP A 5 12.08 9.89 -14.68
CA ASP A 5 12.52 9.83 -13.29
C ASP A 5 12.06 11.11 -12.58
N ASN A 6 10.80 11.14 -12.19
CA ASN A 6 10.15 12.36 -11.72
C ASN A 6 9.55 12.10 -10.33
N LEU A 7 9.81 13.02 -9.41
CA LEU A 7 9.31 12.93 -8.03
C LEU A 7 7.77 12.81 -7.97
N PRO A 8 6.97 13.58 -8.75
CA PRO A 8 5.51 13.44 -8.76
C PRO A 8 5.03 12.04 -9.15
N LEU A 9 5.73 11.37 -10.07
CA LEU A 9 5.40 10.00 -10.46
C LEU A 9 5.64 9.05 -9.29
N GLY A 10 6.71 9.24 -8.53
CA GLY A 10 6.98 8.49 -7.32
C GLY A 10 5.92 8.69 -6.24
N ILE A 11 5.47 9.93 -6.05
CA ILE A 11 4.40 10.26 -5.09
C ILE A 11 3.08 9.57 -5.50
N VAL A 12 2.69 9.70 -6.77
CA VAL A 12 1.47 9.06 -7.29
C VAL A 12 1.55 7.54 -7.11
N LEU A 13 2.68 6.93 -7.43
CA LEU A 13 2.87 5.49 -7.19
C LEU A 13 2.82 5.15 -5.70
N GLY A 14 3.44 5.93 -4.83
CA GLY A 14 3.42 5.70 -3.39
C GLY A 14 2.01 5.70 -2.79
N ILE A 15 1.13 6.56 -3.29
CA ILE A 15 -0.29 6.65 -2.89
C ILE A 15 -1.12 5.54 -3.54
N PHE A 16 -0.89 5.25 -4.81
CA PHE A 16 -1.74 4.34 -5.59
C PHE A 16 -1.41 2.86 -5.34
N THR A 17 -0.16 2.54 -5.02
CA THR A 17 0.29 1.15 -4.81
C THR A 17 -0.44 0.45 -3.65
N PRO A 18 -0.63 1.07 -2.46
CA PRO A 18 -1.43 0.48 -1.39
C PRO A 18 -2.89 0.23 -1.79
N VAL A 19 -3.49 1.14 -2.56
CA VAL A 19 -4.85 0.98 -3.08
C VAL A 19 -4.93 -0.21 -4.04
N LEU A 20 -3.97 -0.31 -4.95
CA LEU A 20 -3.88 -1.45 -5.86
C LEU A 20 -3.66 -2.76 -5.09
N ALA A 21 -2.80 -2.77 -4.08
CA ALA A 21 -2.55 -3.93 -3.22
C ALA A 21 -3.81 -4.39 -2.49
N PHE A 22 -4.60 -3.44 -1.99
CA PHE A 22 -5.89 -3.72 -1.35
C PHE A 22 -6.84 -4.44 -2.30
N PHE A 23 -7.01 -3.93 -3.52
CA PHE A 23 -7.89 -4.55 -4.52
C PHE A 23 -7.36 -5.91 -4.97
N LEU A 24 -6.05 -6.05 -5.20
CA LEU A 24 -5.43 -7.33 -5.55
C LEU A 24 -5.64 -8.37 -4.44
N TYR A 25 -5.51 -7.99 -3.17
CA TYR A 25 -5.76 -8.88 -2.06
C TYR A 25 -7.23 -9.32 -1.99
N TYR A 26 -8.17 -8.38 -2.18
CA TYR A 26 -9.59 -8.70 -2.26
C TYR A 26 -9.90 -9.70 -3.40
N LEU A 27 -9.43 -9.40 -4.62
CA LEU A 27 -9.69 -10.19 -5.83
C LEU A 27 -9.01 -11.57 -5.82
N LEU A 28 -7.78 -11.67 -5.32
CA LEU A 28 -6.99 -12.90 -5.41
C LEU A 28 -7.12 -13.81 -4.19
N VAL A 29 -7.44 -13.26 -3.01
CA VAL A 29 -7.46 -14.02 -1.76
C VAL A 29 -8.88 -14.18 -1.22
N PHE A 30 -9.70 -13.13 -1.24
CA PHE A 30 -11.02 -13.14 -0.60
C PHE A 30 -12.14 -13.57 -1.54
N MET A 31 -12.20 -12.99 -2.74
CA MET A 31 -13.22 -13.30 -3.74
C MET A 31 -13.28 -14.80 -4.08
N PRO A 32 -12.17 -15.52 -4.30
CA PRO A 32 -12.22 -16.94 -4.68
C PRO A 32 -12.58 -17.88 -3.51
N LYS A 33 -12.44 -17.43 -2.25
CA LYS A 33 -12.58 -18.29 -1.07
C LYS A 33 -13.94 -18.20 -0.40
N HIS A 34 -14.62 -17.06 -0.55
CA HIS A 34 -15.77 -16.76 0.31
C HIS A 34 -16.96 -16.10 -0.42
N ASP A 35 -16.88 -15.81 -1.73
CA ASP A 35 -17.92 -15.09 -2.49
C ASP A 35 -18.38 -13.77 -1.82
N VAL A 36 -17.48 -13.14 -1.06
CA VAL A 36 -17.78 -11.99 -0.21
C VAL A 36 -17.83 -10.73 -1.05
N SER A 37 -18.91 -9.97 -0.92
CA SER A 37 -19.03 -8.67 -1.58
C SER A 37 -18.03 -7.65 -1.02
N LEU A 38 -17.69 -6.61 -1.79
CA LEU A 38 -16.72 -5.60 -1.36
C LEU A 38 -17.15 -4.89 -0.05
N SER A 39 -18.46 -4.70 0.14
CA SER A 39 -19.01 -4.09 1.36
C SER A 39 -18.82 -4.98 2.59
N GLU A 40 -19.03 -6.29 2.46
CA GLU A 40 -18.80 -7.26 3.53
C GLU A 40 -17.31 -7.43 3.84
N PHE A 41 -16.45 -7.40 2.81
CA PHE A 41 -15.01 -7.41 3.01
C PHE A 41 -14.55 -6.19 3.82
N MET A 42 -15.07 -5.00 3.50
CA MET A 42 -14.79 -3.79 4.28
C MET A 42 -15.24 -3.92 5.74
N LYS A 43 -16.43 -4.47 6.00
CA LYS A 43 -16.89 -4.75 7.37
C LYS A 43 -15.96 -5.72 8.09
N LEU A 44 -15.59 -6.82 7.45
CA LEU A 44 -14.69 -7.83 8.02
C LEU A 44 -13.33 -7.25 8.35
N VAL A 45 -12.76 -6.41 7.48
CA VAL A 45 -11.47 -5.74 7.71
C VAL A 45 -11.54 -4.79 8.90
N LEU A 46 -12.64 -4.07 9.08
CA LEU A 46 -12.82 -3.13 10.20
C LEU A 46 -13.13 -3.83 11.53
N GLU A 47 -13.94 -4.90 11.50
CA GLU A 47 -14.38 -5.61 12.70
C GLU A 47 -13.34 -6.61 13.20
N ASN A 48 -12.58 -7.23 12.29
CA ASN A 48 -11.61 -8.26 12.64
C ASN A 48 -10.22 -7.68 12.91
N ARG A 49 -9.83 -7.64 14.19
CA ARG A 49 -8.51 -7.16 14.65
C ARG A 49 -7.32 -7.93 14.06
N GLN A 50 -7.52 -9.13 13.51
CA GLN A 50 -6.48 -9.93 12.87
C GLN A 50 -6.35 -9.67 11.36
N THR A 51 -7.41 -9.21 10.70
CA THR A 51 -7.43 -9.04 9.23
C THR A 51 -6.80 -7.71 8.82
N LEU A 52 -7.05 -6.64 9.58
CA LEU A 52 -6.50 -5.31 9.29
C LEU A 52 -4.95 -5.31 9.25
N PRO A 53 -4.22 -5.86 10.24
CA PRO A 53 -2.75 -5.88 10.18
C PRO A 53 -2.22 -6.70 9.00
N LYS A 54 -2.86 -7.82 8.68
CA LYS A 54 -2.47 -8.66 7.52
C LYS A 54 -2.58 -7.88 6.21
N LEU A 55 -3.69 -7.15 6.04
CA LEU A 55 -3.91 -6.31 4.86
C LEU A 55 -2.88 -5.20 4.76
N ILE A 56 -2.60 -4.50 5.87
CA ILE A 56 -1.54 -3.48 5.95
C ILE A 56 -0.18 -4.07 5.56
N SER A 57 0.17 -5.26 6.06
CA SER A 57 1.42 -5.93 5.69
C SER A 57 1.51 -6.24 4.19
N VAL A 58 0.42 -6.69 3.56
CA VAL A 58 0.38 -6.94 2.10
C VAL A 58 0.55 -5.63 1.32
N CYS A 59 -0.11 -4.56 1.74
CA CYS A 59 0.03 -3.24 1.12
C CYS A 59 1.46 -2.70 1.21
N LEU A 60 2.09 -2.84 2.38
CA LEU A 60 3.48 -2.44 2.60
C LEU A 60 4.46 -3.29 1.79
N LEU A 61 4.23 -4.61 1.70
CA LEU A 61 5.03 -5.51 0.86
C LEU A 61 4.99 -5.09 -0.61
N LEU A 62 3.79 -4.86 -1.17
CA LEU A 62 3.68 -4.47 -2.58
C LEU A 62 4.33 -3.10 -2.84
N ASN A 63 4.15 -2.14 -1.94
CA ASN A 63 4.84 -0.86 -2.02
C ASN A 63 6.37 -1.01 -1.99
N GLY A 64 6.89 -1.88 -1.12
CA GLY A 64 8.31 -2.23 -1.04
C GLY A 64 8.84 -2.88 -2.33
N VAL A 65 8.05 -3.74 -2.97
CA VAL A 65 8.40 -4.34 -4.27
C VAL A 65 8.50 -3.28 -5.37
N ILE A 66 7.54 -2.34 -5.44
CA ILE A 66 7.59 -1.24 -6.40
C ILE A 66 8.80 -0.33 -6.11
N PHE A 67 9.02 0.03 -4.85
CA PHE A 67 10.20 0.79 -4.43
C PHE A 67 11.52 0.12 -4.84
N TYR A 68 11.64 -1.19 -4.61
CA TYR A 68 12.81 -1.98 -5.00
C TYR A 68 13.01 -1.99 -6.52
N PHE A 69 11.95 -2.20 -7.30
CA PHE A 69 12.02 -2.21 -8.76
C PHE A 69 12.50 -0.86 -9.34
N TYR A 70 12.00 0.26 -8.81
CA TYR A 70 12.42 1.60 -9.24
C TYR A 70 13.86 1.93 -8.84
N THR A 71 14.28 1.50 -7.64
CA THR A 71 15.69 1.60 -7.21
C THR A 71 16.61 0.77 -8.11
N ARG A 72 16.23 -0.47 -8.42
CA ARG A 72 17.00 -1.36 -9.31
C ARG A 72 17.12 -0.79 -10.73
N SER A 73 16.11 -0.05 -11.18
CA SER A 73 16.07 0.59 -12.50
C SER A 73 16.87 1.91 -12.57
N ARG A 74 17.61 2.28 -11.51
CA ARG A 74 18.30 3.57 -11.36
C ARG A 74 17.39 4.79 -11.57
N LYS A 75 16.15 4.69 -11.11
CA LYS A 75 15.16 5.80 -11.10
C LYS A 75 15.02 6.33 -9.69
N ASP A 76 16.10 6.91 -9.19
CA ASP A 76 16.26 7.25 -7.78
C ASP A 76 15.32 8.39 -7.36
N ILE A 77 14.98 9.32 -8.26
CA ILE A 77 14.06 10.43 -7.95
C ILE A 77 12.65 9.89 -7.72
N THR A 78 12.22 8.95 -8.54
CA THR A 78 10.93 8.28 -8.42
C THR A 78 10.88 7.41 -7.16
N ALA A 79 11.94 6.64 -6.90
CA ALA A 79 12.05 5.82 -5.69
C ALA A 79 11.96 6.68 -4.41
N LYS A 80 12.62 7.85 -4.39
CA LYS A 80 12.48 8.83 -3.30
C LYS A 80 11.04 9.29 -3.10
N GLY A 81 10.30 9.54 -4.19
CA GLY A 81 8.89 9.91 -4.11
C GLY A 81 8.02 8.81 -3.48
N ILE A 82 8.22 7.55 -3.88
CA ILE A 82 7.51 6.40 -3.30
C ILE A 82 7.82 6.31 -1.80
N PHE A 83 9.11 6.33 -1.45
CA PHE A 83 9.56 6.21 -0.07
C PHE A 83 9.03 7.35 0.83
N LEU A 84 9.02 8.59 0.31
CA LEU A 84 8.52 9.75 1.04
C LEU A 84 7.05 9.58 1.43
N VAL A 85 6.20 9.11 0.52
CA VAL A 85 4.78 8.86 0.83
C VAL A 85 4.65 7.73 1.85
N THR A 86 5.41 6.64 1.70
CA THR A 86 5.36 5.50 2.63
C THR A 86 5.82 5.90 4.03
N MET A 87 6.84 6.76 4.14
CA MET A 87 7.28 7.33 5.40
C MET A 87 6.19 8.22 6.02
N LEU A 88 5.50 9.03 5.21
CA LEU A 88 4.39 9.86 5.67
C LEU A 88 3.26 9.01 6.26
N TYR A 89 2.89 7.90 5.60
CA TYR A 89 1.92 6.94 6.14
C TYR A 89 2.36 6.36 7.48
N ALA A 90 3.63 5.92 7.59
CA ALA A 90 4.15 5.37 8.84
C ALA A 90 4.09 6.39 9.98
N ILE A 91 4.45 7.65 9.71
CA ILE A 91 4.36 8.75 10.66
C ILE A 91 2.90 8.98 11.07
N THR A 92 1.96 9.06 10.13
CA THR A 92 0.52 9.24 10.43
C THR A 92 -0.02 8.09 11.28
N ILE A 93 0.31 6.84 10.97
CA ILE A 93 -0.10 5.67 11.75
C ILE A 93 0.48 5.74 13.16
N LEU A 94 1.74 6.13 13.31
CA LEU A 94 2.39 6.29 14.61
C LEU A 94 1.71 7.38 15.45
N PHE A 95 1.44 8.56 14.85
CA PHE A 95 0.72 9.64 15.52
C PHE A 95 -0.68 9.22 15.97
N LEU A 96 -1.44 8.55 15.09
CA LEU A 96 -2.77 8.05 15.43
C LEU A 96 -2.72 7.04 16.58
N LYS A 97 -1.72 6.15 16.58
CA LYS A 97 -1.50 5.17 17.64
C LYS A 97 -1.13 5.83 18.97
N ILE A 98 -0.36 6.92 18.96
CA ILE A 98 -0.01 7.66 20.19
C ILE A 98 -1.21 8.45 20.72
N LEU A 99 -2.03 9.04 19.84
CA LEU A 99 -3.17 9.86 20.26
C LEU A 99 -4.38 9.04 20.74
N HIS A 100 -4.60 7.84 20.17
CA HIS A 100 -5.74 6.97 20.50
C HIS A 100 -5.34 5.70 21.27
N GLY A 101 -4.07 5.57 21.65
CA GLY A 101 -3.51 4.40 22.32
C GLY A 101 -3.22 4.62 23.79
#